data_AF-A0A5N6NAI4-F1
#
_entry.id   AF-A0A5N6NAI4-F1
#
_cell.length_a   1.000
_cell.length_b   1.000
_cell.length_c   1.000
_cell.angle_alpha   90.00
_cell.angle_beta   90.00
_cell.angle_gamma   90.00
#
_symmetry.space_group_name_H-M   'P 1'
#
loop_
_entity.id
_entity.type
_entity.pdbx_description
1 polymer ?
#
loop_
_entity_poly.entity_id
_entity_poly.type
_entity_poly.pdbx_seq_one_letter_code
_entity_poly.pdbx_strand_id
1 'polypeptide(L)'
;MTKPSLPSGVSSRAFPVVAFPAVVESPVMRFRLRAQPQSPKGRRPSPRSQSSNHRMSLVNLRTSSDYQEAVTATEEIESPTLGFIRPSDFKTGSITLSTAIIKQNNTLIYLVTKQAERLSELGGEVERLKRAVEVLGKREVKPVDLEDSIESLTKRLDNLAISGKPSASNKKGQIYVFKDPHKIFKEEYEKQKKK
;
A
#
# COMPACT_ATOMS: atom_id res chain seq x y z
N MET A 1 -50.75 -35.75 -48.63
CA MET A 1 -50.33 -35.67 -47.22
C MET A 1 -49.27 -36.74 -46.98
N THR A 2 -48.01 -36.32 -47.02
CA THR A 2 -46.81 -37.17 -47.07
C THR A 2 -46.27 -37.39 -45.65
N LYS A 3 -46.03 -38.66 -45.30
CA LYS A 3 -45.35 -39.07 -44.06
C LYS A 3 -43.84 -38.79 -44.20
N PRO A 4 -43.15 -38.23 -43.20
CA PRO A 4 -41.69 -38.24 -43.20
C PRO A 4 -41.14 -39.57 -42.69
N SER A 5 -40.28 -40.16 -43.50
CA SER A 5 -39.45 -41.33 -43.23
C SER A 5 -38.28 -40.96 -42.31
N LEU A 6 -37.97 -41.86 -41.37
CA LEU A 6 -36.74 -41.81 -40.57
C LEU A 6 -35.55 -42.33 -41.38
N PRO A 7 -34.37 -41.67 -41.37
CA PRO A 7 -33.17 -42.25 -41.93
C PRO A 7 -32.54 -43.24 -40.94
N SER A 8 -32.49 -44.50 -41.37
CA SER A 8 -31.61 -45.55 -40.89
C SER A 8 -30.15 -45.19 -41.16
N GLY A 9 -29.31 -45.20 -40.13
CA GLY A 9 -27.87 -44.94 -40.29
C GLY A 9 -27.11 -45.07 -38.97
N VAL A 10 -27.09 -46.28 -38.41
CA VAL A 10 -26.22 -46.63 -37.28
C VAL A 10 -24.79 -46.72 -37.83
N SER A 11 -23.98 -45.69 -37.58
CA SER A 11 -22.52 -45.76 -37.73
C SER A 11 -21.90 -45.74 -36.34
N SER A 12 -21.55 -46.94 -35.87
CA SER A 12 -20.79 -47.16 -34.65
C SER A 12 -19.39 -46.59 -34.84
N ARG A 13 -19.13 -45.38 -34.34
CA ARG A 13 -17.77 -44.88 -34.12
C ARG A 13 -17.42 -45.08 -32.66
N ALA A 14 -16.63 -46.12 -32.41
CA ALA A 14 -15.95 -46.35 -31.16
C ALA A 14 -15.16 -45.10 -30.75
N PHE A 15 -15.43 -44.59 -29.55
CA PHE A 15 -14.54 -43.65 -28.90
C PHE A 15 -13.22 -44.36 -28.58
N PRO A 16 -12.05 -43.75 -28.83
CA PRO A 16 -10.79 -44.33 -28.40
C PRO A 16 -10.76 -44.36 -26.86
N VAL A 17 -10.60 -45.55 -26.31
CA VAL A 17 -10.23 -45.78 -24.92
C VAL A 17 -8.88 -45.09 -24.71
N VAL A 18 -8.88 -43.99 -23.96
CA VAL A 18 -7.64 -43.36 -23.50
C VAL A 18 -7.04 -44.31 -22.46
N ALA A 19 -5.99 -45.02 -22.88
CA ALA A 19 -5.18 -45.85 -22.00
C ALA A 19 -4.52 -44.95 -20.94
N PHE A 20 -4.84 -45.19 -19.67
CA PHE A 20 -4.07 -44.66 -18.55
C PHE A 20 -2.66 -45.28 -18.59
N PRO A 21 -1.57 -44.49 -18.56
CA PRO A 21 -0.25 -45.05 -18.40
C PRO A 21 -0.14 -45.71 -17.03
N ALA A 22 0.41 -46.93 -17.05
CA ALA A 22 0.63 -47.79 -15.91
C ALA A 22 1.33 -47.07 -14.76
N VAL A 23 0.80 -47.30 -13.56
CA VAL A 23 1.44 -47.01 -12.28
C VAL A 23 2.78 -47.74 -12.26
N VAL A 24 3.87 -46.99 -12.35
CA VAL A 24 5.21 -47.51 -12.06
C VAL A 24 5.31 -47.65 -10.54
N GLU A 25 5.15 -48.88 -10.06
CA GLU A 25 5.46 -49.27 -8.69
C GLU A 25 6.93 -48.95 -8.39
N SER A 26 7.16 -47.99 -7.50
CA SER A 26 8.47 -47.72 -6.94
C SER A 26 8.77 -48.71 -5.81
N PRO A 27 9.99 -49.25 -5.71
CA PRO A 27 10.35 -50.20 -4.65
C PRO A 27 10.20 -49.59 -3.26
N VAL A 28 9.42 -50.26 -2.40
CA VAL A 28 9.29 -49.97 -0.98
C VAL A 28 10.65 -50.16 -0.29
N MET A 29 11.38 -49.06 -0.10
CA MET A 29 12.52 -49.00 0.81
C MET A 29 12.01 -49.09 2.25
N ARG A 30 12.14 -50.27 2.84
CA ARG A 30 11.93 -50.51 4.28
C ARG A 30 12.96 -49.71 5.08
N PHE A 31 12.56 -48.54 5.57
CA PHE A 31 13.33 -47.82 6.59
C PHE A 31 13.17 -48.51 7.95
N ARG A 32 14.29 -49.04 8.43
CA ARG A 32 14.49 -49.64 9.75
C ARG A 32 14.22 -48.58 10.83
N LEU A 33 13.19 -48.79 11.63
CA LEU A 33 12.91 -48.01 12.85
C LEU A 33 14.10 -48.13 13.81
N ARG A 34 14.91 -47.06 13.92
CA ARG A 34 15.87 -46.87 14.99
C ARG A 34 15.15 -46.10 16.10
N ALA A 35 14.84 -46.78 17.20
CA ALA A 35 14.37 -46.13 18.42
C ALA A 35 15.45 -45.17 18.93
N GLN A 36 15.10 -43.90 19.10
CA GLN A 36 15.85 -42.93 19.89
C GLN A 36 15.08 -42.60 21.17
N PRO A 37 15.79 -42.36 22.29
CA PRO A 37 15.21 -42.26 23.62
C PRO A 37 14.51 -40.92 23.86
N GLN A 38 13.52 -40.97 24.75
CA GLN A 38 12.68 -39.86 25.16
C GLN A 38 13.49 -38.76 25.88
N SER A 39 13.09 -37.50 25.67
CA SER A 39 13.47 -36.35 26.49
C SER A 39 12.32 -35.33 26.56
N PRO A 40 12.29 -34.44 27.58
CA PRO A 40 11.21 -34.43 28.56
C PRO A 40 10.05 -33.47 28.25
N LYS A 41 8.92 -33.79 28.91
CA LYS A 41 7.61 -33.11 28.97
C LYS A 41 7.66 -31.59 28.78
N GLY A 42 7.41 -31.14 27.55
CA GLY A 42 6.90 -29.80 27.26
C GLY A 42 5.40 -29.74 27.56
N ARG A 43 4.99 -28.79 28.40
CA ARG A 43 3.58 -28.52 28.74
C ARG A 43 2.78 -28.31 27.45
N ARG A 44 1.76 -29.15 27.22
CA ARG A 44 0.75 -28.88 26.17
C ARG A 44 -0.01 -27.62 26.55
N PRO A 45 -0.13 -26.60 25.69
CA PRO A 45 -1.06 -25.52 25.92
C PRO A 45 -2.49 -26.09 25.90
N SER A 46 -3.29 -25.71 26.89
CA SER A 46 -4.68 -26.12 27.05
C SER A 46 -5.52 -25.74 25.81
N PRO A 47 -6.39 -26.62 25.28
CA PRO A 47 -7.15 -26.37 24.05
C PRO A 47 -8.35 -25.41 24.22
N ARG A 48 -8.49 -24.72 25.35
CA ARG A 48 -9.75 -24.06 25.72
C ARG A 48 -9.88 -22.58 25.36
N SER A 49 -8.82 -21.93 24.84
CA SER A 49 -8.81 -20.48 24.58
C SER A 49 -8.84 -20.07 23.11
N GLN A 50 -8.74 -21.01 22.15
CA GLN A 50 -8.75 -20.66 20.72
C GLN A 50 -10.15 -20.59 20.11
N SER A 51 -11.15 -21.19 20.77
CA SER A 51 -12.50 -21.31 20.22
C SER A 51 -13.28 -19.99 20.22
N SER A 52 -13.10 -19.12 21.22
CA SER A 52 -13.85 -17.85 21.30
C SER A 52 -13.40 -16.85 20.24
N ASN A 53 -12.09 -16.70 20.04
CA ASN A 53 -11.52 -15.75 19.08
C ASN A 53 -11.83 -16.15 17.62
N HIS A 54 -11.82 -17.45 17.32
CA HIS A 54 -12.17 -17.96 16.00
C HIS A 54 -13.65 -17.71 15.63
N ARG A 55 -14.56 -17.75 16.63
CA ARG A 55 -15.98 -17.48 16.39
C ARG A 55 -16.22 -15.99 16.15
N MET A 56 -15.59 -15.11 16.92
CA MET A 56 -15.68 -13.66 16.69
C MET A 56 -15.08 -13.27 15.32
N SER A 57 -13.97 -13.89 14.91
CA SER A 57 -13.39 -13.63 13.59
C SER A 57 -14.29 -14.11 12.45
N LEU A 58 -14.94 -15.28 12.58
CA LEU A 58 -15.87 -15.78 11.56
C LEU A 58 -17.14 -14.94 11.46
N VAL A 59 -17.64 -14.42 12.58
CA VAL A 59 -18.80 -13.52 12.57
C VAL A 59 -18.44 -12.22 11.85
N ASN A 60 -17.29 -11.62 12.19
CA ASN A 60 -16.79 -10.41 11.52
C ASN A 60 -16.57 -10.64 10.01
N LEU A 61 -16.08 -11.82 9.64
CA LEU A 61 -15.89 -12.19 8.23
C LEU A 61 -17.23 -12.31 7.49
N ARG A 62 -18.26 -12.90 8.13
CA ARG A 62 -19.60 -13.04 7.56
C ARG A 62 -20.35 -11.71 7.44
N THR A 63 -20.00 -10.72 8.24
CA THR A 63 -20.56 -9.36 8.16
C THR A 63 -19.79 -8.44 7.20
N SER A 64 -18.67 -8.89 6.65
CA SER A 64 -17.92 -8.11 5.66
C SER A 64 -18.77 -7.91 4.40
N SER A 65 -18.74 -6.70 3.84
CA SER A 65 -19.42 -6.36 2.58
C SER A 65 -19.04 -7.32 1.46
N ASP A 66 -17.76 -7.68 1.38
CA ASP A 66 -17.22 -8.50 0.29
C ASP A 66 -17.70 -9.94 0.40
N TYR A 67 -17.89 -10.41 1.63
CA TYR A 67 -18.45 -11.72 1.88
C TYR A 67 -19.93 -11.77 1.52
N GLN A 68 -20.70 -10.72 1.84
CA GLN A 68 -22.09 -10.62 1.44
C GLN A 68 -22.22 -10.56 -0.09
N GLU A 69 -21.41 -9.74 -0.75
CA GLU A 69 -21.32 -9.66 -2.21
C GLU A 69 -20.99 -11.03 -2.82
N ALA A 70 -20.00 -11.74 -2.25
CA ALA A 70 -19.63 -13.07 -2.71
C ALA A 70 -20.77 -14.09 -2.58
N VAL A 71 -21.50 -14.07 -1.46
CA VAL A 71 -22.65 -14.95 -1.25
C VAL A 71 -23.77 -14.61 -2.23
N THR A 72 -24.07 -13.34 -2.46
CA THR A 72 -25.09 -12.92 -3.44
C THR A 72 -24.70 -13.30 -4.86
N ALA A 73 -23.46 -13.02 -5.28
CA ALA A 73 -22.98 -13.32 -6.62
C ALA A 73 -22.96 -14.82 -6.92
N THR A 74 -22.68 -15.64 -5.92
CA THR A 74 -22.67 -17.10 -6.09
C THR A 74 -24.06 -17.75 -5.96
N GLU A 75 -25.02 -17.04 -5.34
CA GLU A 75 -26.43 -17.47 -5.28
C GLU A 75 -27.09 -17.48 -6.65
N GLU A 76 -26.72 -16.51 -7.50
CA GLU A 76 -27.17 -16.42 -8.89
C GLU A 76 -26.66 -17.59 -9.75
N ILE A 77 -25.51 -18.17 -9.38
CA ILE A 77 -24.89 -19.28 -10.11
C ILE A 77 -25.50 -20.62 -9.67
N GLU A 78 -25.52 -20.90 -8.37
CA GLU A 78 -26.00 -22.19 -7.85
C GLU A 78 -26.62 -22.08 -6.45
N SER A 79 -27.95 -22.00 -6.40
CA SER A 79 -28.71 -21.95 -5.14
C SER A 79 -28.84 -23.33 -4.46
N PRO A 80 -28.88 -23.40 -3.11
CA PRO A 80 -28.43 -22.37 -2.17
C PRO A 80 -26.90 -22.27 -2.16
N THR A 81 -26.39 -21.06 -1.99
CA THR A 81 -24.96 -20.80 -1.77
C THR A 81 -24.52 -21.31 -0.42
N LEU A 82 -23.31 -21.85 -0.39
CA LEU A 82 -22.68 -22.29 0.84
C LEU A 82 -21.40 -21.49 1.02
N GLY A 83 -21.38 -20.59 1.99
CA GLY A 83 -20.17 -19.87 2.36
C GLY A 83 -19.24 -20.72 3.23
N PHE A 84 -18.81 -20.19 4.38
CA PHE A 84 -17.99 -20.96 5.32
C PHE A 84 -18.81 -22.01 6.07
N ILE A 85 -18.92 -23.19 5.47
CA ILE A 85 -19.47 -24.41 6.04
C ILE A 85 -18.38 -25.30 6.60
N ARG A 86 -18.73 -26.14 7.58
CA ARG A 86 -17.86 -27.22 8.03
C ARG A 86 -18.26 -28.51 7.32
N PRO A 87 -17.32 -29.19 6.65
CA PRO A 87 -17.57 -30.50 6.05
C PRO A 87 -18.17 -31.52 7.02
N SER A 88 -17.84 -31.44 8.30
CA SER A 88 -18.37 -32.31 9.37
C SER A 88 -19.89 -32.23 9.56
N ASP A 89 -20.50 -31.12 9.12
CA ASP A 89 -21.92 -30.87 9.28
C ASP A 89 -22.73 -31.59 8.17
N PHE A 90 -22.07 -32.03 7.09
CA PHE A 90 -22.64 -32.82 5.99
C PHE A 90 -22.40 -34.31 6.22
N LYS A 91 -23.23 -34.90 7.08
CA LYS A 91 -23.17 -36.34 7.41
C LYS A 91 -23.87 -37.24 6.38
N THR A 92 -24.57 -36.66 5.42
CA THR A 92 -25.54 -37.36 4.56
C THR A 92 -24.94 -37.70 3.19
N GLY A 93 -24.00 -38.66 3.13
CA GLY A 93 -23.51 -39.25 1.88
C GLY A 93 -22.51 -38.41 1.07
N SER A 94 -21.58 -39.10 0.38
CA SER A 94 -20.43 -38.51 -0.33
C SER A 94 -20.81 -37.49 -1.42
N ILE A 95 -21.95 -37.69 -2.08
CA ILE A 95 -22.43 -36.81 -3.17
C ILE A 95 -22.83 -35.44 -2.62
N THR A 96 -23.55 -35.37 -1.48
CA THR A 96 -23.99 -34.09 -0.92
C THR A 96 -22.82 -33.28 -0.38
N LEU A 97 -21.81 -33.95 0.18
CA LEU A 97 -20.57 -33.32 0.63
C LEU A 97 -19.82 -32.72 -0.56
N SER A 98 -19.70 -33.46 -1.67
CA SER A 98 -19.04 -32.97 -2.88
C SER A 98 -19.72 -31.72 -3.45
N THR A 99 -21.06 -31.73 -3.56
CA THR A 99 -21.83 -30.54 -3.97
C THR A 99 -21.61 -29.37 -3.00
N ALA A 100 -21.56 -29.65 -1.70
CA ALA A 100 -21.34 -28.60 -0.71
C ALA A 100 -19.95 -27.95 -0.82
N ILE A 101 -18.93 -28.76 -1.09
CA ILE A 101 -17.55 -28.31 -1.32
C ILE A 101 -17.47 -27.47 -2.60
N ILE A 102 -18.12 -27.90 -3.70
CA ILE A 102 -18.14 -27.16 -4.97
C ILE A 102 -18.72 -25.76 -4.77
N LYS A 103 -19.88 -25.67 -4.10
CA LYS A 103 -20.53 -24.38 -3.79
C LYS A 103 -19.67 -23.47 -2.91
N GLN A 104 -19.01 -24.04 -1.91
CA GLN A 104 -18.04 -23.32 -1.08
C GLN A 104 -16.85 -22.83 -1.90
N ASN A 105 -16.32 -23.64 -2.81
CA ASN A 105 -15.22 -23.25 -3.68
C ASN A 105 -15.61 -22.08 -4.59
N ASN A 106 -16.83 -22.05 -5.12
CA ASN A 106 -17.30 -20.91 -5.92
C ASN A 106 -17.27 -19.60 -5.11
N THR A 107 -17.72 -19.65 -3.84
CA THR A 107 -17.66 -18.48 -2.94
C THR A 107 -16.22 -18.06 -2.66
N LEU A 108 -15.32 -19.01 -2.42
CA LEU A 108 -13.90 -18.74 -2.16
C LEU A 108 -13.20 -18.14 -3.38
N ILE A 109 -13.48 -18.66 -4.57
CA ILE A 109 -12.92 -18.15 -5.83
C ILE A 109 -13.35 -16.69 -6.02
N TYR A 110 -14.63 -16.37 -5.80
CA TYR A 110 -15.10 -14.99 -5.89
C TYR A 110 -14.33 -14.05 -4.95
N LEU A 111 -14.18 -14.44 -3.68
CA LEU A 111 -13.45 -13.65 -2.68
C LEU A 111 -11.99 -13.43 -3.07
N VAL A 112 -11.31 -14.47 -3.56
CA VAL A 112 -9.91 -14.38 -3.99
C VAL A 112 -9.78 -13.47 -5.22
N THR A 113 -10.68 -13.58 -6.18
CA THR A 113 -10.71 -12.69 -7.37
C THR A 113 -10.91 -11.24 -6.95
N LYS A 114 -11.89 -10.96 -6.08
CA LYS A 114 -12.13 -9.61 -5.55
C LYS A 114 -10.91 -9.04 -4.82
N GLN A 115 -10.20 -9.88 -4.07
CA GLN A 115 -8.97 -9.47 -3.40
C GLN A 115 -7.84 -9.18 -4.39
N ALA A 116 -7.72 -9.97 -5.47
CA ALA A 116 -6.75 -9.73 -6.53
C ALA A 116 -7.03 -8.42 -7.28
N GLU A 117 -8.30 -8.10 -7.54
CA GLU A 117 -8.72 -6.82 -8.14
C GLU A 117 -8.28 -5.63 -7.28
N ARG A 118 -8.56 -5.67 -5.97
CA ARG A 118 -8.13 -4.60 -5.04
C ARG A 118 -6.63 -4.42 -4.97
N LEU A 119 -5.85 -5.51 -5.03
CA LEU A 119 -4.40 -5.43 -5.06
C LEU A 119 -3.90 -4.81 -6.36
N SER A 120 -4.57 -5.09 -7.48
CA SER A 120 -4.28 -4.46 -8.77
C SER A 120 -4.57 -2.96 -8.75
N GLU A 121 -5.73 -2.56 -8.22
CA GLU A 121 -6.12 -1.16 -8.02
C GLU A 121 -5.11 -0.41 -7.15
N LEU A 122 -4.79 -0.99 -5.97
CA LEU A 122 -3.82 -0.40 -5.05
C LEU A 122 -2.42 -0.31 -5.67
N GLY A 123 -2.01 -1.32 -6.43
CA GLY A 123 -0.75 -1.29 -7.20
C GLY A 123 -0.74 -0.14 -8.20
N GLY A 124 -1.85 0.07 -8.92
CA GLY A 124 -2.04 1.19 -9.83
C GLY A 124 -1.96 2.56 -9.14
N GLU A 125 -2.57 2.71 -7.97
CA GLU A 125 -2.51 3.94 -7.18
C GLU A 125 -1.10 4.24 -6.69
N VAL A 126 -0.37 3.23 -6.21
CA VAL A 126 1.03 3.37 -5.78
C VAL A 126 1.90 3.82 -6.94
N GLU A 127 1.75 3.23 -8.12
CA GLU A 127 2.50 3.65 -9.31
C GLU A 127 2.13 5.08 -9.73
N ARG A 128 0.86 5.47 -9.64
CA ARG A 128 0.42 6.85 -9.90
C ARG A 128 1.05 7.83 -8.91
N LEU A 129 1.08 7.48 -7.62
CA LEU A 129 1.69 8.29 -6.57
C LEU A 129 3.20 8.42 -6.77
N LYS A 130 3.91 7.32 -7.09
CA LYS A 130 5.34 7.37 -7.42
C LYS A 130 5.62 8.34 -8.55
N ARG A 131 4.86 8.28 -9.65
CA ARG A 131 5.02 9.22 -10.77
C ARG A 131 4.74 10.67 -10.35
N ALA A 132 3.72 10.90 -9.53
CA ALA A 132 3.40 12.23 -9.02
C ALA A 132 4.56 12.79 -8.17
N VAL A 133 5.12 11.97 -7.28
CA VAL A 133 6.29 12.33 -6.47
C VAL A 133 7.51 12.62 -7.34
N GLU A 134 7.79 11.80 -8.37
CA GLU A 134 8.89 12.07 -9.30
C GLU A 134 8.72 13.39 -10.06
N VAL A 135 7.50 13.71 -10.50
CA VAL A 135 7.21 14.97 -11.19
C VAL A 135 7.39 16.17 -10.25
N LEU A 136 6.95 16.04 -8.99
CA LEU A 136 7.13 17.07 -7.97
C LEU A 136 8.61 17.24 -7.60
N GLY A 137 9.34 16.14 -7.41
CA GLY A 137 10.79 16.18 -7.18
C GLY A 137 11.55 16.86 -8.33
N LYS A 138 11.17 16.58 -9.59
CA LYS A 138 11.76 17.27 -10.76
C LYS A 138 11.43 18.76 -10.81
N ARG A 139 10.31 19.20 -10.22
CA ARG A 139 9.96 20.63 -10.11
C ARG A 139 10.68 21.33 -8.97
N GLU A 140 10.97 20.62 -7.88
CA GLU A 140 11.66 21.18 -6.70
C GLU A 140 13.20 21.17 -6.85
N VAL A 141 13.78 20.38 -7.77
CA VAL A 141 15.23 20.35 -8.05
C VAL A 141 15.60 21.16 -9.29
N LYS A 142 15.02 22.35 -9.47
CA LYS A 142 15.85 23.42 -10.03
C LYS A 142 16.52 24.06 -8.83
N PRO A 143 17.81 23.82 -8.57
CA PRO A 143 18.54 24.70 -7.68
C PRO A 143 18.36 26.08 -8.32
N VAL A 144 17.59 26.94 -7.65
CA VAL A 144 17.70 28.38 -7.90
C VAL A 144 19.19 28.61 -7.76
N ASP A 145 19.84 29.01 -8.84
CA ASP A 145 21.25 29.35 -8.79
C ASP A 145 21.30 30.59 -7.89
N LEU A 146 21.50 30.33 -6.59
CA LEU A 146 21.34 31.31 -5.54
C LEU A 146 22.40 32.39 -5.73
N GLU A 147 23.57 32.00 -6.23
CA GLU A 147 24.64 32.90 -6.66
C GLU A 147 24.13 33.89 -7.72
N ASP A 148 23.57 33.42 -8.83
CA ASP A 148 23.06 34.29 -9.91
C ASP A 148 21.88 35.15 -9.45
N SER A 149 21.03 34.60 -8.58
CA SER A 149 19.88 35.32 -8.02
C SER A 149 20.34 36.44 -7.08
N ILE A 150 21.33 36.18 -6.23
CA ILE A 150 21.94 37.16 -5.32
C ILE A 150 22.70 38.21 -6.12
N GLU A 151 23.46 37.82 -7.15
CA GLU A 151 24.19 38.76 -8.01
C GLU A 151 23.21 39.67 -8.78
N SER A 152 22.10 39.11 -9.31
CA SER A 152 21.08 39.89 -9.99
C SER A 152 20.34 40.84 -9.04
N LEU A 153 20.08 40.42 -7.79
CA LEU A 153 19.46 41.27 -6.77
C LEU A 153 20.40 42.39 -6.35
N THR A 154 21.69 42.11 -6.19
CA THR A 154 22.72 43.11 -5.85
C THR A 154 22.86 44.14 -6.96
N LYS A 155 22.96 43.70 -8.22
CA LYS A 155 22.94 44.59 -9.39
C LYS A 155 21.65 45.42 -9.46
N ARG A 156 20.50 44.83 -9.14
CA ARG A 156 19.23 45.58 -9.10
C ARG A 156 19.23 46.59 -7.97
N LEU A 157 19.78 46.27 -6.80
CA LEU A 157 19.88 47.16 -5.65
C LEU A 157 20.81 48.35 -5.93
N ASP A 158 21.96 48.10 -6.56
CA ASP A 158 22.93 49.13 -6.97
C ASP A 158 22.32 50.08 -8.02
N ASN A 159 21.52 49.54 -8.94
CA ASN A 159 20.76 50.33 -9.92
C ASN A 159 19.49 50.96 -9.33
N LEU A 160 19.03 50.49 -8.17
CA LEU A 160 17.97 51.09 -7.35
C LEU A 160 18.54 52.17 -6.42
N ALA A 161 19.61 52.86 -6.84
CA ALA A 161 19.93 54.16 -6.29
C ALA A 161 18.67 55.03 -6.43
N ILE A 162 17.94 55.17 -5.33
CA ILE A 162 16.75 56.00 -5.20
C ILE A 162 17.18 57.39 -5.69
N SER A 163 16.76 57.74 -6.91
CA SER A 163 16.91 59.07 -7.49
C SER A 163 15.93 60.05 -6.84
N GLY A 164 15.84 60.01 -5.51
CA GLY A 164 15.60 61.21 -4.74
C GLY A 164 16.97 61.81 -4.50
N LYS A 165 17.22 63.00 -5.07
CA LYS A 165 18.34 63.93 -4.80
C LYS A 165 19.31 63.43 -3.71
N PRO A 166 20.65 63.40 -3.93
CA PRO A 166 21.55 63.22 -2.80
C PRO A 166 21.13 64.21 -1.72
N SER A 167 20.66 63.67 -0.59
CA SER A 167 20.26 64.44 0.58
C SER A 167 21.30 65.52 0.74
N ALA A 168 20.82 66.77 0.74
CA ALA A 168 21.59 68.00 0.69
C ALA A 168 23.02 67.75 1.15
N SER A 169 24.01 67.94 0.26
CA SER A 169 25.40 68.08 0.68
C SER A 169 25.36 68.83 1.99
N ASN A 170 25.81 68.22 3.09
CA ASN A 170 25.92 68.89 4.37
C ASN A 170 26.92 70.02 4.14
N LYS A 171 26.45 71.13 3.55
CA LYS A 171 27.12 72.40 3.50
C LYS A 171 27.24 72.68 4.97
N LYS A 172 28.44 72.46 5.51
CA LYS A 172 28.80 72.82 6.87
C LYS A 172 28.46 74.31 6.94
N GLY A 173 27.27 74.63 7.42
CA GLY A 173 26.85 76.00 7.64
C GLY A 173 27.86 76.60 8.61
N GLN A 174 28.08 77.90 8.51
CA GLN A 174 28.93 78.62 9.45
C GLN A 174 28.43 78.32 10.87
N ILE A 175 29.16 77.50 11.62
CA ILE A 175 28.80 77.14 12.99
C ILE A 175 29.24 78.31 13.87
N TYR A 176 28.29 79.10 14.35
CA TYR A 176 28.56 80.16 15.32
C TYR A 176 28.65 79.53 16.71
N VAL A 177 29.84 79.59 17.32
CA VAL A 177 30.09 79.04 18.66
C VAL A 177 30.35 80.20 19.62
N PHE A 178 29.72 80.18 20.79
CA PHE A 178 29.85 81.23 21.82
C PHE A 178 31.27 81.32 22.40
N LYS A 179 31.99 80.20 22.45
CA LYS A 179 33.40 80.11 22.85
C LYS A 179 34.14 79.23 21.88
N ASP A 180 35.40 79.57 21.63
CA ASP A 180 36.30 78.77 20.80
C ASP A 180 36.39 77.32 21.34
N PRO A 181 36.01 76.30 20.54
CA PRO A 181 36.02 74.90 20.96
C PRO A 181 37.37 74.43 21.52
N HIS A 182 38.47 74.96 21.00
CA HIS A 182 39.81 74.58 21.45
C HIS A 182 40.13 75.06 22.87
N LYS A 183 39.51 76.16 23.32
CA LYS A 183 39.69 76.66 24.69
C LYS A 183 38.95 75.82 25.71
N ILE A 184 37.71 75.44 25.41
CA ILE A 184 36.92 74.54 26.26
C ILE A 184 37.66 73.22 26.47
N PHE A 185 38.21 72.66 25.39
CA PHE A 185 38.95 71.41 25.47
C PHE A 185 40.17 71.51 26.41
N LYS A 186 40.95 72.58 26.33
CA LYS A 186 42.12 72.78 27.21
C LYS A 186 41.70 72.96 28.67
N GLU A 187 40.67 73.75 28.93
CA GLU A 187 40.17 73.98 30.30
C GLU A 187 39.69 72.67 30.95
N GLU A 188 38.93 71.85 30.23
CA GLU A 188 38.46 70.56 30.76
C GLU A 188 39.60 69.55 30.93
N TYR A 189 40.57 69.54 30.01
CA TYR A 189 41.73 68.67 30.12
C TYR A 189 42.60 69.02 31.34
N GLU A 190 42.81 70.31 31.61
CA GLU A 190 43.55 70.75 32.80
C GLU A 190 42.78 70.52 34.10
N LYS A 191 41.45 70.66 34.09
CA LYS A 191 40.61 70.28 35.23
C LYS A 191 40.70 68.78 35.53
N GLN A 192 40.74 67.93 34.50
CA GLN A 192 40.91 66.49 34.70
C GLN A 192 42.30 66.11 35.21
N LYS A 193 43.36 66.81 34.79
CA LYS A 193 44.70 66.59 35.35
C LYS A 193 44.87 67.03 36.81
N LYS A 194 44.01 67.92 37.29
CA LYS A 194 44.03 68.43 38.68
C LYS A 194 43.08 67.67 39.62
N LYS A 195 42.34 66.68 39.11
CA LYS A 195 41.62 65.68 39.90
C LYS A 195 42.50 64.46 40.12
#